data_AF-Q97D98-F1
#
_entry.id   AF-Q97D98-F1
#
_cell.length_a   1.000
_cell.length_b   1.000
_cell.length_c   1.000
_cell.angle_alpha   90.00
_cell.angle_beta   90.00
_cell.angle_gamma   90.00
#
_symmetry.space_group_name_H-M   'P 1'
#
loop_
_entity.id
_entity.type
_entity.pdbx_description
1 polymer ?
#
loop_
_entity_poly.entity_id
_entity_poly.type
_entity_poly.pdbx_seq_one_letter_code
_entity_poly.pdbx_strand_id
1 'polypeptide(L)'
;MKIGNKKVILPVVFLFIIAIYVGFNVFRYERNSKAISRTVMYLKDSNHREENLSSAISLNGGKSENTCVYFASGALRNGGLMVPDATANTTELMDFLKSKGFKKHYDLEKLKEGDICFTSESGDKNEVPDHTYIFMRWVDSIHKDAYVCDNQKKDYGDTYHKRNITYEAKINNEKKSRAIYYMR
;
A
#
# COMPACT_ATOMS: atom_id res chain seq x y z
N MET A 1 -13.69 -29.64 -49.72
CA MET A 1 -13.63 -28.26 -49.19
C MET A 1 -12.84 -28.26 -47.87
N LYS A 2 -11.51 -28.27 -47.95
CA LYS A 2 -10.54 -28.18 -46.84
C LYS A 2 -9.40 -27.37 -47.46
N ILE A 3 -8.94 -26.26 -46.91
CA ILE A 3 -8.34 -26.08 -45.59
C ILE A 3 -8.74 -24.67 -45.14
N GLY A 4 -9.59 -24.55 -44.12
CA GLY A 4 -9.75 -23.26 -43.42
C GLY A 4 -8.37 -22.80 -42.98
N ASN A 5 -8.03 -21.55 -43.30
CA ASN A 5 -6.67 -21.03 -43.27
C ASN A 5 -6.15 -20.97 -41.81
N LYS A 6 -5.75 -22.13 -41.25
CA LYS A 6 -5.29 -22.28 -39.86
C LYS A 6 -4.14 -21.33 -39.52
N LYS A 7 -3.38 -20.91 -40.54
CA LYS A 7 -2.32 -19.90 -40.46
C LYS A 7 -2.81 -18.51 -40.04
N VAL A 8 -4.08 -18.17 -40.30
CA VAL A 8 -4.70 -16.87 -39.95
C VAL A 8 -5.53 -16.96 -38.66
N ILE A 9 -6.12 -18.13 -38.37
CA ILE A 9 -6.91 -18.33 -37.14
C ILE A 9 -6.04 -18.22 -35.89
N LEU A 10 -4.85 -18.81 -35.90
CA LEU A 10 -3.93 -18.80 -34.75
C LEU A 10 -3.48 -17.39 -34.33
N PRO A 11 -3.00 -16.49 -35.23
CA PRO A 11 -2.65 -15.13 -34.84
C PRO A 11 -3.86 -14.31 -34.39
N VAL A 12 -5.06 -14.53 -34.94
CA VAL A 12 -6.28 -13.84 -34.50
C VAL A 12 -6.66 -14.24 -33.07
N VAL A 13 -6.63 -15.54 -32.75
CA VAL A 13 -6.87 -16.04 -31.38
C VAL A 13 -5.83 -15.49 -30.41
N PHE A 14 -4.56 -15.47 -30.82
CA PHE A 14 -3.48 -14.91 -30.00
C PHE A 14 -3.67 -13.41 -29.71
N LEU A 15 -4.02 -12.61 -30.72
CA LEU A 15 -4.34 -11.19 -30.55
C LEU A 15 -5.54 -10.99 -29.63
N PHE A 16 -6.56 -11.85 -29.71
CA PHE A 16 -7.73 -11.79 -28.84
C PHE A 16 -7.37 -12.07 -27.37
N ILE A 17 -6.51 -13.07 -27.10
CA ILE A 17 -6.01 -13.36 -25.75
C ILE A 17 -5.21 -12.17 -25.20
N ILE A 18 -4.35 -11.56 -26.02
CA ILE A 18 -3.60 -10.35 -25.63
C ILE A 18 -4.56 -9.21 -25.31
N ALA A 19 -5.58 -8.98 -26.14
CA ALA A 19 -6.56 -7.91 -25.90
C ALA A 19 -7.33 -8.12 -24.59
N ILE A 20 -7.74 -9.36 -24.28
CA ILE A 20 -8.38 -9.69 -22.99
C ILE A 20 -7.41 -9.44 -21.84
N TYR A 21 -6.17 -9.92 -21.94
CA TYR A 21 -5.16 -9.73 -20.90
C TYR A 21 -4.89 -8.25 -20.64
N VAL A 22 -4.69 -7.45 -21.70
CA VAL A 22 -4.47 -6.00 -21.60
C VAL A 22 -5.71 -5.32 -21.01
N GLY A 23 -6.91 -5.64 -21.51
CA GLY A 23 -8.17 -5.09 -21.01
C GLY A 23 -8.39 -5.38 -19.52
N PHE A 24 -8.09 -6.60 -19.08
CA PHE A 24 -8.17 -6.98 -17.67
C PHE A 24 -7.15 -6.23 -16.81
N ASN A 25 -5.92 -6.03 -17.29
CA ASN A 25 -4.90 -5.25 -16.58
C ASN A 25 -5.28 -3.77 -16.47
N VAL A 26 -5.82 -3.17 -17.53
CA VAL A 26 -6.32 -1.78 -17.52
C VAL A 26 -7.48 -1.65 -16.55
N PHE A 27 -8.46 -2.55 -16.58
CA PHE A 27 -9.57 -2.55 -15.64
C PHE A 27 -9.10 -2.66 -14.18
N ARG A 28 -8.14 -3.55 -13.90
CA ARG A 28 -7.55 -3.68 -12.56
C ARG A 28 -6.85 -2.41 -12.10
N TYR A 29 -6.07 -1.78 -12.98
CA TYR A 29 -5.39 -0.53 -12.70
C TYR A 29 -6.38 0.59 -12.34
N GLU A 30 -7.42 0.78 -13.16
CA GLU A 30 -8.48 1.77 -12.92
C GLU A 30 -9.22 1.54 -11.60
N ARG A 31 -9.60 0.28 -11.34
CA ARG A 31 -10.25 -0.09 -10.08
C ARG A 31 -9.36 0.20 -8.87
N ASN A 32 -8.09 -0.20 -8.93
CA ASN A 32 -7.14 0.02 -7.84
C ASN A 32 -6.90 1.52 -7.62
N SER A 33 -6.71 2.29 -8.70
CA SER A 33 -6.55 3.76 -8.65
C SER A 33 -7.73 4.43 -7.94
N LYS A 34 -8.97 4.07 -8.29
CA LYS A 34 -10.17 4.57 -7.60
C LYS A 34 -10.21 4.16 -6.13
N ALA A 35 -9.80 2.94 -5.79
CA ALA A 35 -9.78 2.48 -4.41
C ALA A 35 -8.73 3.20 -3.56
N ILE A 36 -7.54 3.44 -4.11
CA ILE A 36 -6.49 4.22 -3.47
C ILE A 36 -6.92 5.68 -3.29
N SER A 37 -7.54 6.29 -4.30
CA SER A 37 -8.08 7.65 -4.19
C SER A 37 -9.12 7.77 -3.05
N ARG A 38 -10.04 6.80 -2.93
CA ARG A 38 -10.99 6.77 -1.81
C ARG A 38 -10.31 6.51 -0.46
N THR A 39 -9.30 5.65 -0.40
CA THR A 39 -8.49 5.41 0.80
C THR A 39 -7.87 6.72 1.30
N VAL A 40 -7.27 7.48 0.40
CA VAL A 40 -6.67 8.78 0.68
C VAL A 40 -7.71 9.79 1.16
N MET A 41 -8.86 9.87 0.49
CA MET A 41 -9.96 10.75 0.90
C MET A 41 -10.45 10.41 2.31
N TYR A 42 -10.62 9.12 2.60
CA TYR A 42 -10.99 8.63 3.93
C TYR A 42 -9.98 9.07 4.99
N LEU A 43 -8.68 8.90 4.72
CA LEU A 43 -7.59 9.26 5.64
C LEU A 43 -7.40 10.78 5.84
N LYS A 44 -7.94 11.64 4.95
CA LYS A 44 -7.87 13.10 5.14
C LYS A 44 -8.74 13.58 6.31
N ASP A 45 -9.78 12.85 6.66
CA ASP A 45 -10.66 13.16 7.80
C ASP A 45 -10.10 12.58 9.10
N SER A 46 -9.99 13.40 10.15
CA SER A 46 -9.46 12.95 11.44
C SER A 46 -10.34 11.93 12.14
N ASN A 47 -11.67 12.06 12.07
CA ASN A 47 -12.58 11.13 12.74
C ASN A 47 -12.46 9.74 12.12
N HIS A 48 -12.40 9.68 10.79
CA HIS A 48 -12.15 8.43 10.08
C HIS A 48 -10.81 7.79 10.48
N ARG A 49 -9.74 8.57 10.66
CA ARG A 49 -8.47 8.01 11.13
C ARG A 49 -8.55 7.45 12.54
N GLU A 50 -9.26 8.13 13.46
CA GLU A 50 -9.45 7.67 14.84
C GLU A 50 -10.31 6.40 14.90
N GLU A 51 -11.38 6.33 14.12
CA GLU A 51 -12.24 5.15 13.99
C GLU A 51 -11.47 3.97 13.39
N ASN A 52 -10.65 4.24 12.37
CA ASN A 52 -9.80 3.23 11.74
C ASN A 52 -8.74 2.69 12.71
N LEU A 53 -8.09 3.57 13.50
CA LEU A 53 -7.16 3.17 14.54
C LEU A 53 -7.84 2.33 15.62
N SER A 54 -9.01 2.76 16.09
CA SER A 54 -9.80 2.03 17.09
C SER A 54 -10.20 0.63 16.59
N SER A 55 -10.64 0.54 15.34
CA SER A 55 -10.97 -0.74 14.69
C SER A 55 -9.75 -1.63 14.54
N ALA A 56 -8.60 -1.06 14.15
CA ALA A 56 -7.36 -1.79 14.02
C ALA A 56 -6.87 -2.35 15.37
N ILE A 57 -6.98 -1.56 16.45
CA ILE A 57 -6.67 -2.00 17.83
C ILE A 57 -7.60 -3.14 18.24
N SER A 58 -8.90 -3.03 17.95
CA SER A 58 -9.88 -4.09 18.25
C SER A 58 -9.51 -5.41 17.55
N LEU A 59 -9.19 -5.36 16.25
CA LEU A 59 -8.75 -6.52 15.48
C LEU A 59 -7.43 -7.11 15.99
N ASN A 60 -6.55 -6.29 16.59
CA ASN A 60 -5.32 -6.72 17.22
C ASN A 60 -5.50 -7.15 18.70
N GLY A 61 -6.71 -7.56 19.10
CA GLY A 61 -6.99 -8.04 20.45
C GLY A 61 -6.87 -6.95 21.53
N GLY A 62 -7.14 -5.70 21.17
CA GLY A 62 -7.07 -4.54 22.07
C GLY A 62 -5.68 -3.93 22.23
N LYS A 63 -4.67 -4.39 21.48
CA LYS A 63 -3.29 -3.88 21.55
C LYS A 63 -3.02 -2.81 20.48
N SER A 64 -2.33 -1.75 20.87
CA SER A 64 -1.91 -0.68 19.95
C SER A 64 -0.58 -0.95 19.26
N GLU A 65 0.25 -1.79 19.86
CA GLU A 65 1.55 -2.21 19.36
C GLU A 65 1.38 -3.18 18.18
N ASN A 66 2.22 -3.04 17.16
CA ASN A 66 2.21 -3.89 15.96
C ASN A 66 0.89 -3.87 15.16
N THR A 67 0.12 -2.79 15.29
CA THR A 67 -1.20 -2.63 14.66
C THR A 67 -1.12 -1.97 13.26
N CYS A 68 0.10 -1.76 12.72
CA CYS A 68 0.32 -1.04 11.47
C CYS A 68 -0.40 -1.68 10.28
N VAL A 69 -0.37 -3.00 10.18
CA VAL A 69 -1.00 -3.76 9.10
C VAL A 69 -2.52 -3.71 9.21
N TYR A 70 -3.08 -3.83 10.42
CA TYR A 70 -4.51 -3.67 10.63
C TYR A 70 -4.98 -2.26 10.26
N PHE A 71 -4.20 -1.23 10.62
CA PHE A 71 -4.52 0.16 10.27
C PHE A 71 -4.51 0.38 8.75
N ALA A 72 -3.45 -0.03 8.07
CA ALA A 72 -3.33 0.09 6.62
C ALA A 72 -4.43 -0.72 5.91
N SER A 73 -4.70 -1.93 6.37
CA SER A 73 -5.75 -2.80 5.82
C SER A 73 -7.15 -2.21 6.00
N GLY A 74 -7.44 -1.63 7.17
CA GLY A 74 -8.71 -0.93 7.44
C GLY A 74 -8.91 0.29 6.55
N ALA A 75 -7.86 1.09 6.34
CA ALA A 75 -7.92 2.23 5.43
C ALA A 75 -8.20 1.78 3.99
N LEU A 76 -7.50 0.74 3.52
CA LEU A 76 -7.70 0.15 2.19
C LEU A 76 -9.11 -0.44 2.01
N ARG A 77 -9.64 -1.11 3.05
CA ARG A 77 -11.04 -1.60 3.08
C ARG A 77 -12.04 -0.46 2.89
N ASN A 78 -11.87 0.64 3.62
CA ASN A 78 -12.70 1.84 3.46
C ASN A 78 -12.57 2.48 2.08
N GLY A 79 -11.40 2.36 1.44
CA GLY A 79 -11.22 2.68 0.02
C GLY A 79 -11.92 1.73 -0.95
N GLY A 80 -12.45 0.60 -0.50
CA GLY A 80 -13.08 -0.44 -1.32
C GLY A 80 -12.11 -1.50 -1.85
N LEU A 81 -10.85 -1.51 -1.38
CA LEU A 81 -9.94 -2.62 -1.57
C LEU A 81 -10.15 -3.61 -0.41
N MET A 82 -10.99 -4.62 -0.61
CA MET A 82 -11.47 -5.55 0.43
C MET A 82 -10.36 -6.46 0.99
N VAL A 83 -9.42 -5.90 1.76
CA VAL A 83 -8.40 -6.63 2.52
C VAL A 83 -9.09 -7.44 3.62
N PRO A 84 -8.82 -8.75 3.79
CA PRO A 84 -9.40 -9.53 4.87
C PRO A 84 -9.11 -8.94 6.26
N ASP A 85 -10.06 -9.06 7.19
CA ASP A 85 -9.87 -8.59 8.58
C ASP A 85 -8.75 -9.33 9.31
N ALA A 86 -8.48 -10.57 8.93
CA ALA A 86 -7.42 -11.40 9.50
C ALA A 86 -6.00 -11.03 9.03
N THR A 87 -5.84 -10.11 8.08
CA THR A 87 -4.52 -9.67 7.59
C THR A 87 -3.78 -8.92 8.70
N ALA A 88 -2.79 -9.57 9.30
CA ALA A 88 -2.18 -9.14 10.56
C ALA A 88 -0.70 -8.78 10.42
N ASN A 89 -0.03 -9.22 9.35
CA ASN A 89 1.40 -8.97 9.13
C ASN A 89 1.71 -8.47 7.71
N THR A 90 2.91 -7.92 7.54
CA THR A 90 3.35 -7.28 6.29
C THR A 90 3.41 -8.26 5.13
N THR A 91 3.77 -9.53 5.37
CA THR A 91 3.76 -10.59 4.36
C THR A 91 2.37 -10.82 3.79
N GLU A 92 1.36 -11.01 4.65
CA GLU A 92 -0.03 -11.19 4.22
C GLU A 92 -0.58 -9.99 3.45
N LEU A 93 -0.31 -8.77 3.94
CA LEU A 93 -0.73 -7.56 3.23
C LEU A 93 -0.08 -7.45 1.85
N MET A 94 1.23 -7.73 1.75
CA MET A 94 1.93 -7.74 0.48
C MET A 94 1.35 -8.78 -0.48
N ASP A 95 1.07 -9.98 -0.01
CA ASP A 95 0.52 -11.05 -0.86
C ASP A 95 -0.90 -10.73 -1.32
N PHE A 96 -1.71 -10.13 -0.44
CA PHE A 96 -3.00 -9.57 -0.84
C PHE A 96 -2.82 -8.50 -1.93
N LEU A 97 -1.95 -7.51 -1.74
CA LEU A 97 -1.72 -6.43 -2.72
C LEU A 97 -1.23 -6.99 -4.06
N LYS A 98 -0.28 -7.94 -4.07
CA LYS A 98 0.16 -8.65 -5.28
C LYS A 98 -1.00 -9.35 -5.96
N SER A 99 -1.86 -10.05 -5.21
CA SER A 99 -3.06 -10.69 -5.77
C SER A 99 -4.00 -9.69 -6.46
N LYS A 100 -4.03 -8.44 -5.96
CA LYS A 100 -4.78 -7.31 -6.55
C LYS A 100 -4.02 -6.56 -7.64
N GLY A 101 -2.77 -6.91 -7.90
CA GLY A 101 -1.98 -6.49 -9.08
C GLY A 101 -1.04 -5.33 -8.81
N PHE A 102 -0.89 -4.98 -7.53
CA PHE A 102 0.09 -4.01 -7.08
C PHE A 102 1.48 -4.60 -7.26
N LYS A 103 2.44 -3.75 -7.60
CA LYS A 103 3.84 -4.11 -7.82
C LYS A 103 4.74 -3.39 -6.82
N LYS A 104 5.85 -4.01 -6.47
CA LYS A 104 6.90 -3.36 -5.68
C LYS A 104 7.64 -2.33 -6.55
N HIS A 105 7.88 -1.17 -5.97
CA HIS A 105 8.66 -0.09 -6.54
C HIS A 105 9.71 0.38 -5.54
N TYR A 106 10.94 0.58 -6.01
CA TYR A 106 12.10 0.86 -5.14
C TYR A 106 12.60 2.31 -5.25
N ASP A 107 12.14 3.05 -6.25
CA ASP A 107 12.51 4.43 -6.49
C ASP A 107 11.61 5.34 -5.65
N LEU A 108 12.03 5.60 -4.41
CA LEU A 108 11.21 6.30 -3.43
C LEU A 108 10.84 7.72 -3.85
N GLU A 109 11.63 8.39 -4.69
CA GLU A 109 11.32 9.74 -5.20
C GLU A 109 10.03 9.76 -6.05
N LYS A 110 9.59 8.60 -6.55
CA LYS A 110 8.37 8.43 -7.35
C LYS A 110 7.12 8.10 -6.52
N LEU A 111 7.21 8.19 -5.20
CA LEU A 111 6.06 8.07 -4.31
C LEU A 111 4.95 9.05 -4.72
N LYS A 112 3.71 8.58 -4.65
CA LYS A 112 2.48 9.33 -4.90
C LYS A 112 1.50 9.07 -3.78
N GLU A 113 0.62 10.04 -3.57
CA GLU A 113 -0.45 9.95 -2.58
C GLU A 113 -1.21 8.62 -2.68
N GLY A 114 -1.29 7.90 -1.56
CA GLY A 114 -1.94 6.61 -1.43
C GLY A 114 -1.05 5.38 -1.61
N ASP A 115 0.24 5.53 -1.94
CA ASP A 115 1.17 4.40 -1.97
C ASP A 115 1.29 3.72 -0.61
N ILE A 116 1.35 2.38 -0.62
CA ILE A 116 1.59 1.58 0.58
C ILE A 116 3.09 1.36 0.72
N CYS A 117 3.69 2.03 1.70
CA CYS A 117 5.12 1.96 1.97
C CYS A 117 5.43 0.85 2.96
N PHE A 118 6.64 0.29 2.84
CA PHE A 118 7.17 -0.75 3.72
C PHE A 118 8.58 -0.37 4.16
N THR A 119 8.89 -0.59 5.42
CA THR A 119 10.20 -0.29 6.04
C THR A 119 10.90 -1.57 6.48
N SER A 120 12.19 -1.50 6.79
CA SER A 120 12.94 -2.58 7.44
C SER A 120 13.98 -1.99 8.38
N GLU A 121 14.23 -2.65 9.51
CA GLU A 121 15.19 -2.23 10.52
C GLU A 121 16.63 -2.13 9.99
N SER A 122 17.05 -3.04 9.09
CA SER A 122 18.38 -2.97 8.46
C SER A 122 18.39 -2.09 7.21
N GLY A 123 17.21 -1.82 6.65
CA GLY A 123 17.04 -1.18 5.36
C GLY A 123 17.37 -2.08 4.17
N ASP A 124 17.48 -3.40 4.36
CA ASP A 124 17.58 -4.40 3.30
C ASP A 124 16.21 -4.59 2.62
N LYS A 125 16.22 -4.59 1.30
CA LYS A 125 15.03 -4.75 0.45
C LYS A 125 14.51 -6.19 0.40
N ASN A 126 15.32 -7.15 0.84
CA ASN A 126 15.00 -8.57 0.86
C ASN A 126 14.40 -9.03 2.20
N GLU A 127 14.47 -8.20 3.24
CA GLU A 127 13.89 -8.52 4.54
C GLU A 127 12.36 -8.46 4.52
N VAL A 128 11.77 -9.19 5.48
CA VAL A 128 10.35 -9.02 5.80
C VAL A 128 10.17 -7.64 6.41
N PRO A 129 9.30 -6.78 5.87
CA PRO A 129 9.13 -5.43 6.39
C PRO A 129 8.67 -5.42 7.86
N ASP A 130 9.23 -4.51 8.65
CA ASP A 130 8.92 -4.32 10.07
C ASP A 130 7.67 -3.45 10.28
N HIS A 131 7.41 -2.51 9.37
CA HIS A 131 6.31 -1.56 9.47
C HIS A 131 5.77 -1.15 8.09
N THR A 132 4.55 -0.63 8.08
CA THR A 132 3.87 -0.16 6.87
C THR A 132 3.04 1.10 7.16
N TYR A 133 2.93 1.97 6.16
CA TYR A 133 2.17 3.21 6.24
C TYR A 133 1.65 3.63 4.86
N ILE A 134 0.63 4.49 4.83
CA ILE A 134 0.12 5.09 3.59
C ILE A 134 0.80 6.45 3.39
N PHE A 135 1.48 6.62 2.27
CA PHE A 135 2.09 7.89 1.90
C PHE A 135 1.01 8.92 1.52
N MET A 136 1.06 10.12 2.08
CA MET A 136 0.09 11.18 1.77
C MET A 136 0.70 12.22 0.84
N ARG A 137 1.83 12.82 1.24
CA ARG A 137 2.54 13.81 0.41
C ARG A 137 3.94 14.05 0.93
N TRP A 138 4.82 14.50 0.05
CA TRP A 138 6.10 15.04 0.46
C TRP A 138 5.94 16.30 1.31
N VAL A 139 6.88 16.51 2.23
CA VAL A 139 6.99 17.76 2.99
C VAL A 139 7.51 18.87 2.08
N ASP A 140 8.50 18.55 1.25
CA ASP A 140 9.21 19.46 0.37
C ASP A 140 9.76 18.71 -0.87
N SER A 141 10.43 19.43 -1.76
CA SER A 141 11.01 18.87 -2.99
C SER A 141 12.32 18.10 -2.78
N ILE A 142 12.89 18.06 -1.57
CA ILE A 142 14.13 17.30 -1.31
C ILE A 142 13.85 15.83 -0.99
N HIS A 143 12.57 15.43 -0.91
CA HIS A 143 12.11 14.05 -0.79
C HIS A 143 12.77 13.26 0.36
N LYS A 144 13.01 13.92 1.51
CA LYS A 144 13.53 13.28 2.72
C LYS A 144 12.43 12.88 3.70
N ASP A 145 11.52 13.80 3.96
CA ASP A 145 10.39 13.62 4.88
C ASP A 145 9.07 13.66 4.11
N ALA A 146 8.08 12.90 4.57
CA ALA A 146 6.73 12.95 4.05
C ALA A 146 5.70 12.97 5.17
N TYR A 147 4.52 13.50 4.85
CA TYR A 147 3.32 13.24 5.62
C TYR A 147 2.77 11.88 5.25
N VAL A 148 2.43 11.07 6.26
CA VAL A 148 1.91 9.71 6.11
C VAL A 148 0.72 9.50 7.02
N CYS A 149 0.00 8.40 6.82
CA CYS A 149 -0.94 7.86 7.80
C CYS A 149 -0.53 6.46 8.24
N ASP A 150 -0.41 6.25 9.55
CA ASP A 150 -0.24 4.92 10.16
C ASP A 150 -0.74 4.87 11.63
N ASN A 151 -0.43 3.78 12.34
CA ASN A 151 -0.87 3.54 13.72
C ASN A 151 0.01 4.22 14.79
N GLN A 152 1.06 4.95 14.44
CA GLN A 152 2.06 5.46 15.39
C GLN A 152 1.62 6.75 16.12
N LYS A 153 0.32 6.91 16.38
CA LYS A 153 -0.23 8.07 17.08
C LYS A 153 0.42 8.30 18.46
N LYS A 154 0.81 7.24 19.17
CA LYS A 154 1.51 7.33 20.46
C LYS A 154 2.85 8.08 20.36
N ASP A 155 3.54 7.95 19.23
CA ASP A 155 4.86 8.54 19.01
C ASP A 155 4.75 9.98 18.48
N TYR A 156 3.77 10.23 17.61
CA TYR A 156 3.66 11.48 16.85
C TYR A 156 2.50 12.39 17.27
N GLY A 157 1.60 11.94 18.14
CA GLY A 157 0.40 12.65 18.58
C GLY A 157 -0.82 12.53 17.65
N ASP A 158 -0.60 12.22 16.36
CA ASP A 158 -1.65 11.98 15.36
C ASP A 158 -1.24 10.79 14.46
N THR A 159 -2.24 10.10 13.92
CA THR A 159 -2.07 9.08 12.87
C THR A 159 -1.61 9.72 11.56
N TYR A 160 -2.00 10.97 11.27
CA TYR A 160 -1.44 11.78 10.18
C TYR A 160 -0.25 12.59 10.70
N HIS A 161 0.97 12.25 10.30
CA HIS A 161 2.16 12.93 10.81
C HIS A 161 3.31 12.94 9.81
N LYS A 162 4.31 13.78 10.11
CA LYS A 162 5.57 13.84 9.35
C LYS A 162 6.52 12.73 9.81
N ARG A 163 7.10 11.98 8.87
CA ARG A 163 8.18 11.02 9.14
C ARG A 163 9.28 11.02 8.07
N ASN A 164 10.42 10.47 8.45
CA ASN A 164 11.55 10.16 7.57
C ASN A 164 11.17 9.07 6.55
N ILE A 165 11.62 9.22 5.30
CA ILE A 165 11.39 8.26 4.22
C ILE A 165 12.69 7.62 3.75
N THR A 166 13.74 8.41 3.50
CA THR A 166 14.97 7.95 2.85
C THR A 166 16.16 7.74 3.79
N TYR A 167 16.02 8.12 5.06
CA TYR A 167 17.05 8.02 6.10
C TYR A 167 16.44 7.42 7.37
N GLU A 168 17.27 6.90 8.28
CA GLU A 168 16.81 6.45 9.59
C GLU A 168 16.72 7.61 10.57
N ALA A 169 15.68 7.64 11.41
CA ALA A 169 15.52 8.65 12.44
C ALA A 169 15.31 8.02 13.82
N LYS A 170 15.39 8.86 14.86
CA LYS A 170 15.05 8.48 16.24
C LYS A 170 14.00 9.45 16.77
N ILE A 171 12.86 8.94 17.19
CA ILE A 171 11.72 9.72 17.69
C ILE A 171 11.27 9.11 19.00
N ASN A 172 11.19 9.92 20.07
CA ASN A 172 10.90 9.47 21.43
C ASN A 172 11.76 8.28 21.88
N ASN A 173 13.05 8.30 21.54
CA ASN A 173 14.01 7.23 21.76
C ASN A 173 13.83 5.93 20.98
N GLU A 174 12.84 5.85 20.10
CA GLU A 174 12.62 4.70 19.23
C GLU A 174 13.21 4.94 17.83
N LYS A 175 13.85 3.90 17.28
CA LYS A 175 14.33 3.91 15.89
C LYS A 175 13.12 3.92 14.96
N LYS A 176 13.17 4.77 13.93
CA LYS A 176 12.19 4.81 12.84
C LYS A 176 12.91 4.46 11.55
N SER A 177 12.69 3.22 11.11
CA SER A 177 13.25 2.63 9.90
C SER A 177 12.86 3.44 8.65
N ARG A 178 13.77 3.50 7.68
CA ARG A 178 13.51 4.10 6.35
C ARG A 178 12.62 3.19 5.52
N ALA A 179 11.96 3.73 4.49
CA ALA A 179 11.28 2.91 3.49
C ALA A 179 12.29 2.12 2.66
N ILE A 180 11.95 0.88 2.32
CA ILE A 180 12.73 0.02 1.43
C ILE A 180 12.07 -0.11 0.05
N TYR A 181 10.74 -0.04 0.00
CA TYR A 181 9.94 0.02 -1.22
C TYR A 181 8.51 0.46 -0.89
N TYR A 182 7.73 0.68 -1.94
CA TYR A 182 6.29 0.86 -1.86
C TYR A 182 5.57 -0.04 -2.87
N MET A 183 4.27 -0.21 -2.68
CA MET A 183 3.42 -0.96 -3.59
C MET A 183 2.34 -0.08 -4.20
N ARG A 184 2.18 -0.18 -5.53
CA ARG A 184 1.17 0.52 -6.35
C ARG A 184 0.65 -0.38 -7.46
#